data_AF-A0A174U8K1-F1
#
_entry.id   AF-A0A174U8K1-F1
#
_cell.length_a   1.000
_cell.length_b   1.000
_cell.length_c   1.000
_cell.angle_alpha   90.00
_cell.angle_beta   90.00
_cell.angle_gamma   90.00
#
_symmetry.space_group_name_H-M   'P 1'
#
loop_
_entity.id
_entity.type
_entity.pdbx_description
1 polymer ?
#
loop_
_entity_poly.entity_id
_entity_poly.type
_entity_poly.pdbx_seq_one_letter_code
_entity_poly.pdbx_strand_id
1 'polypeptide(L)'
;MKRLIFNIIILIIMITVPSLPYKKQYDPCLFDEDKINLEVEYDESVDTLVIVKGSGYIKRYASMNDLNNINVSEIKIVGKTPYKEISNYRIRKSEKRRFFIKGEFVKGSKTPEILTLKVSDWAPLDSDVKLLETIMWHKYNLSLWFTYFCFIIIIHSIYILCKPIFKGSDS
;
A
#
# COMPACT_ATOMS: atom_id res chain seq x y z
N MET A 1 -15.48 -15.48 33.33
CA MET A 1 -15.34 -14.03 33.07
C MET A 1 -13.98 -13.65 32.47
N LYS A 2 -12.82 -13.91 33.12
CA LYS A 2 -11.48 -13.56 32.59
C LYS A 2 -11.20 -14.05 31.15
N ARG A 3 -11.54 -15.31 30.83
CA ARG A 3 -11.38 -15.88 29.46
C ARG A 3 -12.22 -15.18 28.40
N LEU A 4 -13.41 -14.70 28.77
CA LEU A 4 -14.32 -14.00 27.88
C LEU A 4 -13.82 -12.57 27.58
N ILE A 5 -13.33 -11.88 28.61
CA ILE A 5 -12.67 -10.57 28.47
C ILE A 5 -11.46 -10.70 27.53
N PHE A 6 -10.64 -11.74 27.70
CA PHE A 6 -9.50 -12.00 26.83
C PHE A 6 -9.91 -12.22 25.37
N ASN A 7 -10.95 -13.02 25.10
CA ASN A 7 -11.47 -13.22 23.74
C ASN A 7 -11.97 -11.92 23.11
N ILE A 8 -12.63 -11.06 23.89
CA ILE A 8 -13.08 -9.74 23.42
C ILE A 8 -11.88 -8.87 23.02
N ILE A 9 -10.82 -8.85 23.83
CA ILE A 9 -9.60 -8.10 23.52
C ILE A 9 -8.98 -8.60 22.21
N ILE A 10 -8.86 -9.91 22.02
CA ILE A 10 -8.35 -10.48 20.76
C ILE A 10 -9.25 -10.07 19.60
N LEU A 11 -10.57 -10.14 19.75
CA LEU A 11 -11.51 -9.76 18.69
C LEU A 11 -11.34 -8.29 18.28
N ILE A 12 -11.16 -7.38 19.24
CA ILE A 12 -10.86 -5.96 18.99
C ILE A 12 -9.54 -5.82 18.20
N ILE A 13 -8.48 -6.52 18.63
CA ILE A 13 -7.20 -6.50 17.92
C ILE A 13 -7.38 -7.00 16.48
N MET A 14 -8.12 -8.10 16.27
CA MET A 14 -8.31 -8.67 14.94
C MET A 14 -9.12 -7.76 14.00
N ILE A 15 -10.03 -6.95 14.53
CA ILE A 15 -10.81 -5.98 13.74
C ILE A 15 -9.97 -4.73 13.42
N THR A 16 -9.14 -4.29 14.37
CA THR A 16 -8.36 -3.05 14.24
C THR A 16 -7.12 -3.23 13.36
N VAL A 17 -6.38 -4.33 13.50
CA VAL A 17 -5.12 -4.59 12.79
C VAL A 17 -5.22 -4.44 11.26
N PRO A 18 -6.21 -5.02 10.55
CA PRO A 18 -6.35 -4.84 9.10
C PRO A 18 -6.47 -3.37 8.67
N SER A 19 -7.05 -2.54 9.53
CA SER A 19 -7.32 -1.13 9.27
C SER A 19 -6.19 -0.19 9.67
N LEU A 20 -5.10 -0.70 10.27
CA LEU A 20 -3.96 0.12 10.65
C LEU A 20 -3.27 0.70 9.39
N PRO A 21 -2.75 1.95 9.47
CA PRO A 21 -2.05 2.58 8.37
C PRO A 21 -0.72 1.87 8.12
N TYR A 22 -0.61 1.23 6.97
CA TYR A 22 0.64 0.69 6.43
C TYR A 22 1.54 1.81 5.89
N LYS A 23 0.94 2.77 5.15
CA LYS A 23 1.63 3.93 4.59
C LYS A 23 0.78 5.17 4.82
N LYS A 24 1.35 6.19 5.45
CA LYS A 24 0.65 7.45 5.68
C LYS A 24 0.51 8.27 4.40
N GLN A 25 -0.55 9.05 4.31
CA GLN A 25 -0.75 10.07 3.29
C GLN A 25 0.46 11.01 3.20
N TYR A 26 0.72 11.47 1.99
CA TYR A 26 1.74 12.45 1.70
C TYR A 26 1.57 13.69 2.60
N ASP A 27 2.61 13.99 3.36
CA ASP A 27 2.75 15.21 4.14
C ASP A 27 3.90 16.03 3.53
N PRO A 28 3.62 17.22 2.95
CA PRO A 28 4.64 18.09 2.38
C PRO A 28 5.74 18.46 3.38
N CYS A 29 5.43 18.52 4.69
CA CYS A 29 6.39 18.90 5.72
C CYS A 29 7.42 17.79 6.02
N LEU A 30 7.12 16.55 5.65
CA LEU A 30 7.97 15.38 5.89
C LEU A 30 8.72 14.92 4.64
N PHE A 31 8.39 15.46 3.47
CA PHE A 31 9.03 15.10 2.20
C PHE A 31 10.13 16.10 1.84
N ASP A 32 11.34 15.73 2.26
CA ASP A 32 12.61 16.42 1.97
C ASP A 32 12.74 16.92 0.52
N GLU A 33 13.25 18.15 0.36
CA GLU A 33 13.40 18.86 -0.91
C GLU A 33 14.58 18.35 -1.77
N ASP A 34 15.52 17.62 -1.17
CA ASP A 34 16.80 17.25 -1.80
C ASP A 34 16.70 16.20 -2.93
N LYS A 35 15.50 15.69 -3.23
CA LYS A 35 15.31 14.63 -4.25
C LYS A 35 14.26 15.00 -5.29
N ILE A 36 14.29 14.29 -6.42
CA ILE A 36 13.27 14.45 -7.45
C ILE A 36 11.95 13.91 -6.92
N ASN A 37 11.00 14.82 -6.86
CA ASN A 37 9.69 14.64 -6.29
C ASN A 37 8.67 14.74 -7.44
N LEU A 38 8.05 13.60 -7.79
CA LEU A 38 7.06 13.53 -8.85
C LEU A 38 5.69 13.12 -8.29
N GLU A 39 4.66 13.72 -8.84
CA GLU A 39 3.29 13.24 -8.67
C GLU A 39 2.97 12.31 -9.84
N VAL A 40 2.55 11.09 -9.53
CA VAL A 40 2.21 10.06 -10.50
C VAL A 40 0.81 9.54 -10.28
N GLU A 41 0.16 9.14 -11.37
CA GLU A 41 -1.13 8.48 -11.37
C GLU A 41 -1.01 7.12 -12.04
N TYR A 42 -1.68 6.12 -11.50
CA TYR A 42 -1.77 4.82 -12.12
C TYR A 42 -2.82 4.82 -13.24
N ASP A 43 -2.37 4.60 -14.47
CA ASP A 43 -3.23 4.51 -15.64
C ASP A 43 -3.61 3.05 -15.91
N GLU A 44 -4.90 2.76 -15.73
CA GLU A 44 -5.48 1.42 -15.93
C GLU A 44 -5.41 0.94 -17.39
N SER A 45 -5.35 1.86 -18.36
CA SER A 45 -5.36 1.51 -19.79
C SER A 45 -4.03 0.92 -20.25
N VAL A 46 -2.93 1.35 -19.64
CA VAL A 46 -1.55 0.99 -20.00
C VAL A 46 -0.82 0.24 -18.88
N ASP A 47 -1.50 -0.05 -17.77
CA ASP A 47 -0.97 -0.78 -16.61
C ASP A 47 0.38 -0.22 -16.10
N THR A 48 0.49 1.11 -16.03
CA THR A 48 1.73 1.79 -15.63
C THR A 48 1.47 3.09 -14.88
N LEU A 49 2.52 3.61 -14.23
CA LEU A 49 2.49 4.92 -13.60
C LEU A 49 2.80 6.01 -14.63
N VAL A 50 1.92 6.99 -14.73
CA VAL A 50 2.05 8.17 -15.59
C VAL A 50 2.37 9.38 -14.72
N ILE A 51 3.23 10.27 -15.21
CA ILE A 51 3.63 11.47 -14.47
C ILE A 51 2.57 12.57 -14.67
N VAL A 52 1.96 13.02 -13.57
CA VAL A 52 0.96 14.09 -13.55
C VAL A 52 1.61 15.45 -13.26
N LYS A 53 2.58 15.50 -12.32
CA LYS A 53 3.35 16.71 -12.02
C LYS A 53 4.83 16.42 -11.76
N GLY A 54 5.65 17.44 -11.95
CA GLY A 54 7.11 17.38 -11.77
C GLY A 54 7.91 17.26 -13.07
N SER A 55 7.28 17.48 -14.23
CA SER A 55 7.96 17.51 -15.53
C SER A 55 9.11 18.54 -15.61
N GLY A 56 9.06 19.59 -14.79
CA GLY A 56 10.15 20.56 -14.64
C GLY A 56 11.45 19.93 -14.11
N TYR A 57 11.37 19.01 -13.14
CA TYR A 57 12.55 18.30 -12.62
C TYR A 57 13.21 17.44 -13.68
N ILE A 58 12.40 16.79 -14.51
CA ILE A 58 12.86 15.97 -15.62
C ILE A 58 13.57 16.81 -16.67
N LYS A 59 12.94 17.91 -17.11
CA LYS A 59 13.53 18.84 -18.10
C LYS A 59 14.84 19.46 -17.58
N ARG A 60 14.89 19.81 -16.30
CA ARG A 60 16.10 20.35 -15.65
C ARG A 60 17.21 19.31 -15.60
N TYR A 61 16.90 18.06 -15.22
CA TYR A 61 17.89 16.99 -15.24
C TYR A 61 18.39 16.68 -16.66
N ALA A 62 17.48 16.65 -17.64
CA ALA A 62 17.82 16.41 -19.04
C ALA A 62 18.78 17.47 -19.59
N SER A 63 18.48 18.75 -19.34
CA SER A 63 19.35 19.87 -19.75
C SER A 63 20.70 19.89 -19.04
N MET A 64 20.77 19.52 -17.76
CA MET A 64 22.04 19.43 -17.01
C MET A 64 22.95 18.27 -17.45
N ASN A 65 22.40 17.26 -18.13
CA ASN A 65 23.12 16.05 -18.53
C ASN A 65 23.21 15.89 -20.06
N ASP A 66 22.93 16.94 -20.83
CA ASP A 66 22.95 16.95 -22.29
C ASP A 66 22.09 15.85 -22.95
N LEU A 67 20.99 15.48 -22.30
CA LEU A 67 20.06 14.45 -22.80
C LEU A 67 19.03 15.09 -23.73
N ASN A 68 19.32 15.06 -25.03
CA ASN A 68 18.41 15.56 -26.07
C ASN A 68 17.26 14.54 -26.34
N ASN A 69 16.05 15.03 -26.58
CA ASN A 69 14.83 14.24 -26.90
C ASN A 69 14.26 13.32 -25.80
N ILE A 70 14.38 13.66 -24.51
CA ILE A 70 13.65 12.90 -23.48
C ILE A 70 12.15 13.17 -23.57
N ASN A 71 11.38 12.11 -23.87
CA ASN A 71 9.94 12.13 -23.73
C ASN A 71 9.55 11.88 -22.26
N VAL A 72 8.88 12.87 -21.65
CA VAL A 72 8.40 12.80 -20.26
C VAL A 72 7.47 11.60 -20.02
N SER A 73 6.69 11.21 -21.04
CA SER A 73 5.78 10.07 -20.93
C SER A 73 6.47 8.71 -21.01
N GLU A 74 7.76 8.67 -21.39
CA GLU A 74 8.52 7.43 -21.59
C GLU A 74 9.52 7.15 -20.45
N ILE A 75 9.44 7.91 -19.36
CA ILE A 75 10.32 7.73 -18.21
C ILE A 75 10.00 6.42 -17.52
N LYS A 76 11.04 5.61 -17.35
CA LYS A 76 10.90 4.32 -16.67
C LYS A 76 10.97 4.51 -15.16
N ILE A 77 9.93 4.13 -14.44
CA ILE A 77 9.87 4.20 -12.97
C ILE A 77 10.18 2.82 -12.38
N VAL A 78 11.27 2.71 -11.62
CA VAL A 78 11.73 1.45 -10.99
C VAL A 78 12.01 1.65 -9.50
N GLY A 79 12.22 0.56 -8.74
CA GLY A 79 12.56 0.62 -7.32
C GLY A 79 11.39 0.26 -6.40
N LYS A 80 11.27 0.98 -5.27
CA LYS A 80 10.18 0.83 -4.28
C LYS A 80 8.95 1.60 -4.76
N THR A 81 8.12 0.93 -5.55
CA THR A 81 6.97 1.55 -6.20
C THR A 81 5.66 1.11 -5.56
N PRO A 82 4.64 1.98 -5.52
CA PRO A 82 3.35 1.65 -4.91
C PRO A 82 2.70 0.40 -5.54
N TYR A 83 2.86 0.18 -6.85
CA TYR A 83 2.31 -0.99 -7.53
C TYR A 83 2.87 -2.33 -7.03
N LYS A 84 4.09 -2.36 -6.47
CA LYS A 84 4.68 -3.56 -5.85
C LYS A 84 4.23 -3.81 -4.42
N GLU A 85 3.56 -2.83 -3.79
CA GLU A 85 3.19 -2.88 -2.37
C GLU A 85 1.67 -2.91 -2.18
N ILE A 86 0.89 -2.37 -3.12
CA ILE A 86 -0.58 -2.21 -3.04
C ILE A 86 -1.33 -2.92 -4.20
N SER A 87 -0.66 -3.80 -4.97
CA SER A 87 -1.16 -4.32 -6.27
C SER A 87 -2.67 -4.56 -6.36
N ASN A 88 -3.23 -4.00 -7.44
CA ASN A 88 -4.53 -4.29 -8.05
C ASN A 88 -4.67 -5.78 -8.43
N TYR A 89 -4.81 -6.67 -7.46
CA TYR A 89 -5.26 -8.05 -7.71
C TYR A 89 -6.79 -8.06 -7.79
N ARG A 90 -7.33 -7.73 -8.96
CA ARG A 90 -8.57 -8.28 -9.55
C ARG A 90 -9.89 -8.31 -8.74
N ILE A 91 -9.99 -7.78 -7.51
CA ILE A 91 -11.21 -7.93 -6.69
C ILE A 91 -11.76 -6.60 -6.14
N ARG A 92 -11.00 -5.51 -6.15
CA ARG A 92 -11.52 -4.14 -6.03
C ARG A 92 -10.41 -3.20 -6.49
N LYS A 93 -10.75 -2.28 -7.40
CA LYS A 93 -9.84 -1.18 -7.77
C LYS A 93 -9.40 -0.52 -6.46
N SER A 94 -8.09 -0.40 -6.23
CA SER A 94 -7.63 0.56 -5.22
C SER A 94 -8.25 1.90 -5.59
N GLU A 95 -9.03 2.50 -4.68
CA GLU A 95 -9.58 3.85 -4.88
C GLU A 95 -8.44 4.88 -5.06
N LYS A 96 -7.25 4.55 -4.54
CA LYS A 96 -6.06 5.40 -4.62
C LYS A 96 -5.37 5.20 -5.94
N ARG A 97 -5.39 6.27 -6.73
CA ARG A 97 -4.76 6.33 -8.06
C ARG A 97 -3.57 7.26 -8.08
N ARG A 98 -3.47 8.22 -7.14
CA ARG A 98 -2.45 9.26 -7.13
C ARG A 98 -1.44 9.02 -6.00
N PHE A 99 -0.17 9.07 -6.38
CA PHE A 99 0.94 8.86 -5.48
C PHE A 99 1.99 9.95 -5.68
N PHE A 100 2.62 10.31 -4.60
CA PHE A 100 3.87 11.05 -4.63
C PHE A 100 5.03 10.05 -4.62
N ILE A 101 6.02 10.24 -5.48
CA ILE A 101 7.22 9.41 -5.52
C ILE A 101 8.48 10.26 -5.39
N LYS A 102 9.42 9.77 -4.59
CA LYS A 102 10.71 10.38 -4.33
C LYS A 102 11.83 9.47 -4.81
N GLY A 103 12.71 10.01 -5.64
CA GLY A 103 13.80 9.21 -6.22
C GLY A 103 14.89 10.04 -6.85
N GLU A 104 15.78 9.32 -7.53
CA GLU A 104 16.91 9.87 -8.27
C GLU A 104 16.91 9.30 -9.68
N PHE A 105 17.25 10.13 -10.66
CA PHE A 105 17.50 9.64 -12.00
C PHE A 105 18.80 8.85 -12.01
N VAL A 106 18.75 7.68 -12.64
CA VAL A 106 19.91 6.84 -12.88
C VAL A 106 20.12 6.74 -14.39
N LYS A 107 21.38 6.79 -14.82
CA LYS A 107 21.71 6.55 -16.23
C LYS A 107 21.20 5.17 -16.62
N GLY A 108 20.41 5.12 -17.70
CA GLY A 108 19.91 3.88 -18.27
C GLY A 108 21.07 3.05 -18.82
N SER A 109 20.94 1.72 -18.77
CA SER A 109 21.98 0.81 -19.26
C SER A 109 21.84 0.47 -20.75
N LYS A 110 20.93 1.10 -21.50
CA LYS A 110 20.60 0.76 -22.90
C LYS A 110 20.47 2.00 -23.76
N THR A 111 20.83 1.86 -25.03
CA THR A 111 20.56 2.80 -26.13
C THR A 111 19.26 2.42 -26.86
N PRO A 112 18.32 3.35 -27.13
CA PRO A 112 18.31 4.74 -26.67
C PRO A 112 18.22 4.83 -25.15
N GLU A 113 18.91 5.82 -24.56
CA GLU A 113 18.94 6.04 -23.10
C GLU A 113 17.53 6.39 -22.60
N ILE A 114 16.81 5.38 -22.12
CA ILE A 114 15.56 5.60 -21.41
C ILE A 114 15.90 6.14 -20.02
N LEU A 115 15.56 7.40 -19.78
CA LEU A 115 15.70 8.02 -18.47
C LEU A 115 14.93 7.18 -17.45
N THR A 116 15.66 6.68 -16.45
CA THR A 116 15.10 5.79 -15.44
C THR A 116 15.08 6.51 -14.09
N LEU A 117 13.92 6.64 -13.49
CA LEU A 117 13.76 7.15 -12.12
C LEU A 117 13.76 5.97 -11.15
N LYS A 118 14.76 5.93 -10.27
CA LYS A 118 14.83 4.95 -9.19
C LYS A 118 14.13 5.52 -7.95
N VAL A 119 12.94 5.01 -7.66
CA VAL A 119 12.13 5.40 -6.51
C VAL A 119 12.73 4.84 -5.23
N SER A 120 13.02 5.76 -4.30
CA SER A 120 13.50 5.50 -2.95
C SER A 120 12.38 5.41 -1.94
N ASP A 121 11.33 6.22 -2.11
CA ASP A 121 10.12 6.19 -1.29
C ASP A 121 8.91 6.74 -2.06
N TRP A 122 7.71 6.47 -1.54
CA TRP A 122 6.45 6.91 -2.12
C TRP A 122 5.45 7.24 -1.01
N ALA A 123 4.38 7.98 -1.31
CA ALA A 123 3.27 8.19 -0.40
C ALA A 123 1.95 8.33 -1.20
N PRO A 124 0.82 7.81 -0.70
CA PRO A 124 -0.48 8.05 -1.30
C PRO A 124 -0.88 9.53 -1.12
N LEU A 125 -1.48 10.14 -2.13
CA LEU A 125 -1.90 11.55 -2.05
C LEU A 125 -3.29 11.73 -1.44
N ASP A 126 -4.17 10.76 -1.64
CA ASP A 126 -5.59 10.91 -1.29
C ASP A 126 -5.90 10.47 0.15
N SER A 127 -5.30 9.36 0.62
CA SER A 127 -5.50 8.84 1.99
C SER A 127 -4.48 7.76 2.36
N ASP A 128 -4.33 7.48 3.67
CA ASP A 128 -3.48 6.42 4.23
C ASP A 128 -3.77 5.05 3.60
N VAL A 129 -2.73 4.36 3.13
CA VAL A 129 -2.80 2.94 2.74
C VAL A 129 -2.90 2.09 4.00
N LYS A 130 -3.96 1.31 4.10
CA LYS A 130 -4.22 0.37 5.21
C LYS A 130 -3.52 -0.96 4.94
N LEU A 131 -3.21 -1.71 5.99
CA LEU A 131 -2.62 -3.05 5.87
C LEU A 131 -3.44 -3.97 4.97
N LEU A 132 -4.78 -3.91 5.06
CA LEU A 132 -5.68 -4.73 4.25
C LEU A 132 -5.57 -4.48 2.74
N GLU A 133 -5.04 -3.33 2.32
CA GLU A 133 -4.90 -2.94 0.91
C GLU A 133 -3.55 -3.40 0.31
N THR A 134 -2.67 -3.98 1.12
CA THR A 134 -1.33 -4.38 0.66
C THR A 134 -1.34 -5.70 -0.11
N ILE A 135 -0.36 -5.90 -1.00
CA ILE A 135 -0.15 -7.19 -1.67
C ILE A 135 0.02 -8.31 -0.65
N MET A 136 0.76 -8.05 0.42
CA MET A 136 1.00 -9.04 1.46
C MET A 136 -0.31 -9.59 2.01
N TRP A 137 -1.29 -8.71 2.25
CA TRP A 137 -2.61 -9.10 2.75
C TRP A 137 -3.34 -10.07 1.81
N HIS A 138 -3.30 -9.77 0.51
CA HIS A 138 -3.99 -10.56 -0.49
C HIS A 138 -3.22 -11.83 -0.89
N LYS A 139 -1.91 -11.73 -1.07
CA LYS A 139 -1.03 -12.83 -1.49
C LYS A 139 -1.06 -14.00 -0.51
N TYR A 140 -1.11 -13.72 0.78
CA TYR A 140 -1.17 -14.74 1.83
C TYR A 140 -2.60 -15.07 2.27
N ASN A 141 -3.63 -14.58 1.55
CA ASN A 141 -5.04 -14.75 1.90
C ASN A 141 -5.33 -14.40 3.38
N LEU A 142 -4.69 -13.36 3.91
CA LEU A 142 -4.81 -12.99 5.33
C LEU A 142 -6.25 -12.65 5.69
N SER A 143 -7.04 -12.13 4.75
CA SER A 143 -8.49 -11.92 4.94
C SER A 143 -9.24 -13.20 5.33
N LEU A 144 -8.95 -14.32 4.66
CA LEU A 144 -9.56 -15.63 4.95
C LEU A 144 -9.12 -16.14 6.31
N TRP A 145 -7.82 -16.09 6.60
CA TRP A 145 -7.27 -16.49 7.89
C TRP A 145 -7.89 -15.68 9.04
N PHE A 146 -7.92 -14.35 8.92
CA PHE A 146 -8.54 -13.47 9.91
C PHE A 146 -10.02 -13.82 10.12
N THR A 147 -10.76 -14.08 9.04
CA THR A 147 -12.17 -14.46 9.12
C THR A 147 -12.35 -15.77 9.89
N TYR A 148 -11.57 -16.81 9.58
CA TYR A 148 -11.64 -18.09 10.29
C TYR A 148 -11.28 -17.96 11.76
N PHE A 149 -10.20 -17.24 12.09
CA PHE A 149 -9.82 -16.99 13.47
C PHE A 149 -10.91 -16.26 14.26
N CYS A 150 -11.54 -15.24 13.68
CA CYS A 150 -12.69 -14.56 14.29
C CYS A 150 -13.84 -15.52 14.58
N PHE A 151 -14.21 -16.39 13.63
CA PHE A 151 -15.27 -17.39 13.85
C PHE A 151 -14.94 -18.37 14.98
N ILE A 152 -13.70 -18.85 15.05
CA ILE A 152 -13.26 -19.75 16.12
C ILE A 152 -13.39 -19.07 17.49
N ILE A 153 -12.98 -17.82 17.61
CA ILE A 153 -13.07 -17.05 18.87
C ILE A 153 -14.54 -16.83 19.27
N ILE A 154 -15.41 -16.53 18.30
CA ILE A 154 -16.85 -16.34 18.55
C ILE A 154 -17.46 -17.65 19.06
N ILE A 155 -17.24 -18.77 18.37
CA ILE A 155 -17.74 -20.09 18.78
C ILE A 155 -17.23 -20.45 20.17
N HIS A 156 -15.94 -20.22 20.43
CA HIS A 156 -15.34 -20.50 21.74
C HIS A 156 -15.95 -19.63 22.85
N SER A 157 -16.26 -18.38 22.55
CA SER A 157 -16.91 -17.45 23.49
C SER A 157 -18.34 -17.88 23.80
N ILE A 158 -19.11 -18.29 22.79
CA ILE A 158 -20.47 -18.85 22.95
C ILE A 158 -20.41 -20.12 23.81
N TYR A 159 -19.47 -21.04 23.53
CA TYR A 159 -19.30 -22.24 24.35
C TYR A 159 -19.03 -21.92 25.82
N ILE A 160 -18.14 -20.97 26.12
CA ILE A 160 -17.86 -20.55 27.50
C ILE A 160 -19.10 -19.97 28.19
N LEU A 161 -19.91 -19.18 27.45
CA LEU A 161 -21.15 -18.58 27.96
C LEU A 161 -22.24 -19.62 28.22
N CYS A 162 -22.40 -20.61 27.35
CA CYS A 162 -23.44 -21.63 27.47
C CYS A 162 -23.04 -22.81 28.38
N LYS A 163 -21.75 -23.00 28.67
CA LYS A 163 -21.23 -24.07 29.54
C LYS A 163 -21.93 -24.19 30.91
N PRO A 164 -22.31 -23.10 31.61
CA PRO A 164 -23.07 -23.19 32.87
C PRO A 164 -24.48 -23.75 32.68
N ILE A 165 -25.13 -23.46 31.54
CA ILE A 165 -26.49 -23.89 31.22
C ILE A 165 -26.51 -25.42 31.01
N PHE A 166 -25.51 -25.95 30.29
CA PHE A 166 -25.39 -27.39 30.05
C PHE A 166 -24.96 -28.21 31.27
N LYS A 167 -24.38 -27.57 32.30
CA LYS A 167 -24.04 -28.24 33.57
C LYS A 167 -25.14 -28.17 34.62
N GLY A 168 -26.16 -27.34 34.41
CA GLY A 168 -27.27 -27.14 35.33
C GLY A 168 -28.52 -27.97 35.01
N SER A 169 -28.48 -28.89 34.04
CA SER A 169 -29.61 -29.78 33.72
C SER A 169 -29.49 -31.20 34.30
N ASP A 170 -28.51 -31.44 35.17
CA ASP A 170 -28.31 -32.73 35.87
C ASP A 170 -28.83 -32.67 37.32
N SER A 171 -29.99 -32.03 37.54
CA SER A 171 -30.70 -32.03 38.84
C SER A 171 -32.16 -32.39 38.67
#